data_AF-A0A673KXL9-F1
#
_entry.id   AF-A0A673KXL9-F1
#
_cell.length_a   1.000
_cell.length_b   1.000
_cell.length_c   1.000
_cell.angle_alpha   90.00
_cell.angle_beta   90.00
_cell.angle_gamma   90.00
#
_symmetry.space_group_name_H-M   'P 1'
#
loop_
_entity.id
_entity.type
_entity.pdbx_description
1 polymer ?
#
loop_
_entity_poly.entity_id
_entity_poly.type
_entity_poly.pdbx_seq_one_letter_code
_entity_poly.pdbx_strand_id
1 'polypeptide(L)'
;MPLRIAHLILSETSLNLLFEQVPSKKPKLRDNQVQPEDPLDRYERENRSLQETSLRLEQENDDLAQKLVTSKIALRNALDQTEDQVDELTKELLKTKQLLMITEEEKRGKEEEASQLKEMFRKELDKAEADIKRSNNIIADYKQICSQLNTKLENQKAHADKELAVIKSKMLECEQCRHIFSMDGSIQLCSENEDTGAQDEVKASLREQVQELERELAQTKLQMVESKCKIQELEHQNAVLTTELQAAKNTWLRKTLGSFRTAASGHQNSSQTDPMNMPPKTM
;
A
#
# COMPACT_ATOMS: atom_id res chain seq x y z
N MET A 1 50.98 54.65 23.78
CA MET A 1 50.64 56.04 24.17
C MET A 1 49.15 56.19 24.62
N PRO A 2 48.63 55.37 25.56
CA PRO A 2 47.45 55.75 26.36
C PRO A 2 47.68 55.70 27.88
N LEU A 3 48.94 55.60 28.32
CA LEU A 3 49.31 55.50 29.74
C LEU A 3 49.75 56.84 30.38
N ARG A 4 49.80 57.93 29.62
CA ARG A 4 50.18 59.26 30.11
C ARG A 4 49.01 60.18 30.48
N ILE A 5 47.77 59.81 30.12
CA ILE A 5 46.57 60.62 30.41
C ILE A 5 45.91 60.20 31.73
N ALA A 6 46.01 58.92 32.13
CA ALA A 6 45.48 58.45 33.42
C ALA A 6 46.28 58.95 34.64
N HIS A 7 47.55 59.32 34.45
CA HIS A 7 48.42 59.79 35.55
C HIS A 7 48.23 61.28 35.87
N LEU A 8 47.61 62.06 34.98
CA LEU A 8 47.25 63.47 35.24
C LEU A 8 45.90 63.61 35.96
N ILE A 9 44.96 62.69 35.75
CA ILE A 9 43.64 62.72 36.40
C ILE A 9 43.71 62.26 37.87
N LEU A 10 44.69 61.42 38.22
CA LEU A 10 44.92 60.96 39.59
C LEU A 10 45.83 61.90 40.42
N SER A 11 46.51 62.88 39.80
CA SER A 11 47.34 63.86 40.53
C SER A 11 46.62 65.16 40.87
N GLU A 12 45.54 65.51 40.16
CA GLU A 12 44.80 66.77 40.34
C GLU A 12 43.66 66.69 41.38
N THR A 13 43.31 65.50 41.88
CA THR A 13 42.31 65.33 42.94
C THR A 13 42.89 65.11 44.34
N SER A 14 44.22 65.00 44.47
CA SER A 14 44.89 64.75 45.77
C SER A 14 45.54 65.98 46.42
N LEU A 15 45.41 67.18 45.84
CA LEU A 15 46.18 68.36 46.29
C LEU A 15 45.38 69.67 46.43
N ASN A 16 44.07 69.58 46.70
CA ASN A 16 43.25 70.80 46.84
C ASN A 16 42.16 70.77 47.92
N LEU A 17 42.46 70.22 49.11
CA LEU A 17 41.63 70.44 50.31
C LEU A 17 42.48 70.48 51.60
N LEU A 18 43.61 71.19 51.53
CA LEU A 18 44.40 71.58 52.69
C LEU A 18 44.63 73.09 52.60
N PHE A 19 43.72 73.87 53.18
CA PHE A 19 43.98 75.11 53.95
C PHE A 19 42.64 75.81 54.24
N GLU A 20 41.99 75.43 55.35
CA GLU A 20 41.10 76.35 56.04
C GLU A 20 41.57 76.44 57.50
N GLN A 21 42.12 77.61 57.84
CA GLN A 21 42.67 77.92 59.15
C GLN A 21 41.56 78.04 60.20
N VAL A 22 41.56 77.09 61.12
CA VAL A 22 41.36 77.21 62.59
C VAL A 22 40.86 78.56 63.13
N PRO A 23 39.75 78.57 63.90
CA PRO A 23 39.62 79.38 65.09
C PRO A 23 39.93 78.53 66.34
N SER A 24 41.00 78.93 67.03
CA SER A 24 41.41 78.39 68.33
C SER A 24 40.39 78.79 69.39
N LYS A 25 39.63 77.82 69.92
CA LYS A 25 39.05 77.87 71.26
C LYS A 25 39.11 76.48 71.89
N LYS A 26 40.06 76.29 72.82
CA LYS A 26 40.02 75.21 73.80
C LYS A 26 38.85 75.47 74.76
N PRO A 27 37.96 74.50 74.97
CA PRO A 27 37.52 74.19 76.32
C PRO A 27 37.83 72.72 76.61
N LYS A 28 38.75 72.55 77.56
CA LYS A 28 38.77 71.51 78.58
C LYS A 28 38.37 70.10 78.12
N LEU A 29 39.40 69.26 78.00
CA LEU A 29 39.36 67.84 78.35
C LEU A 29 38.32 67.62 79.46
N ARG A 30 37.14 67.13 79.08
CA ARG A 30 36.23 66.51 80.01
C ARG A 30 36.65 65.05 79.98
N ASP A 31 37.32 64.65 81.05
CA ASP A 31 37.64 63.26 81.35
C ASP A 31 36.39 62.40 81.14
N ASN A 32 36.28 61.76 79.98
CA ASN A 32 35.63 60.46 79.94
C ASN A 32 36.68 59.51 80.48
N GLN A 33 36.63 59.34 81.79
CA GLN A 33 37.17 58.23 82.53
C GLN A 33 36.71 56.94 81.82
N VAL A 34 37.48 56.46 80.83
CA VAL A 34 37.43 55.05 80.45
C VAL A 34 37.99 54.36 81.69
N GLN A 35 37.08 53.94 82.57
CA GLN A 35 37.36 52.91 83.56
C GLN A 35 38.22 51.86 82.85
N PRO A 36 39.37 51.44 83.40
CA PRO A 36 40.03 50.27 82.85
C PRO A 36 38.99 49.15 82.87
N GLU A 37 38.48 48.76 81.70
CA GLU A 37 37.58 47.63 81.61
C GLU A 37 38.28 46.47 82.29
N ASP A 38 37.60 45.83 83.24
CA ASP A 38 38.11 44.63 83.87
C ASP A 38 38.50 43.68 82.73
N PRO A 39 39.76 43.21 82.67
CA PRO A 39 40.16 42.23 81.67
C PRO A 39 39.15 41.09 81.53
N LEU A 40 38.51 40.69 82.64
CA LEU A 40 37.43 39.70 82.64
C LEU A 40 36.21 40.13 81.82
N ASP A 41 35.71 41.35 81.98
CA ASP A 41 34.55 41.90 81.23
C ASP A 41 34.82 41.96 79.72
N ARG A 42 36.06 42.29 79.32
CA ARG A 42 36.47 42.28 77.91
C ARG A 42 36.44 40.86 77.34
N TYR A 43 37.01 39.90 78.06
CA TYR A 43 37.00 38.49 77.64
C TYR A 43 35.58 37.92 77.59
N GLU A 44 34.70 38.30 78.51
CA GLU A 44 33.29 37.87 78.47
C GLU A 44 32.55 38.42 77.26
N ARG A 45 32.77 39.69 76.89
CA ARG A 45 32.18 40.28 75.69
C ARG A 45 32.70 39.63 74.41
N GLU A 46 34.01 39.37 74.35
CA GLU A 46 34.64 38.69 73.22
C GLU A 46 34.12 37.26 73.10
N ASN A 47 33.99 36.53 74.21
CA ASN A 47 33.42 35.18 74.23
C ASN A 47 31.96 35.18 73.76
N ARG A 48 31.13 36.14 74.20
CA ARG A 48 29.75 36.29 73.67
C ARG A 48 29.74 36.55 72.16
N SER A 49 30.60 37.44 71.67
CA SER A 49 30.68 37.73 70.23
C SER A 49 31.11 36.50 69.44
N LEU A 50 32.10 35.74 69.93
CA LEU A 50 32.55 34.49 69.32
C LEU A 50 31.44 33.44 69.31
N GLN A 51 30.70 33.29 70.41
CA GLN A 51 29.54 32.39 70.49
C GLN A 51 28.45 32.76 69.47
N GLU A 52 28.13 34.05 69.34
CA GLU A 52 27.16 34.53 68.34
C GLU A 52 27.64 34.23 66.90
N THR A 53 28.93 34.43 66.62
CA THR A 53 29.49 34.10 65.30
C THR A 53 29.51 32.60 65.03
N SER A 54 29.82 31.76 66.04
CA SER A 54 29.78 30.30 65.92
C SER A 54 28.38 29.84 65.59
N LEU A 55 27.38 30.33 66.33
CA LEU A 55 25.99 29.98 66.11
C LEU A 55 25.51 30.38 64.70
N ARG A 56 25.92 31.55 64.19
CA ARG A 56 25.60 31.97 62.82
C ARG A 56 26.24 31.05 61.79
N LEU A 57 27.52 30.70 61.97
CA LEU A 57 28.23 29.81 61.05
C LEU A 57 27.65 28.39 61.08
N GLU A 58 27.21 27.92 62.24
CA GLU A 58 26.49 26.64 62.39
C GLU A 58 25.18 26.66 61.60
N GLN A 59 24.38 27.73 61.72
CA GLN A 59 23.15 27.91 60.95
C GLN A 59 23.41 27.98 59.44
N GLU A 60 24.41 28.76 59.01
CA GLU A 60 24.80 28.85 57.60
C GLU A 60 25.27 27.49 57.06
N ASN A 61 25.99 26.71 57.87
CA ASN A 61 26.42 25.36 57.52
C ASN A 61 25.22 24.41 57.36
N ASP A 62 24.28 24.43 58.31
CA ASP A 62 23.06 23.63 58.27
C ASP A 62 22.21 23.96 57.04
N ASP A 63 22.04 25.25 56.73
CA ASP A 63 21.34 25.72 55.53
C ASP A 63 22.02 25.23 54.24
N LEU A 64 23.36 25.28 54.18
CA LEU A 64 24.12 24.79 53.03
C LEU A 64 24.01 23.25 52.92
N ALA A 65 24.07 22.54 54.04
CA ALA A 65 23.89 21.08 54.08
C ALA A 65 22.49 20.70 53.59
N GLN A 66 21.44 21.40 54.04
CA GLN A 66 20.08 21.19 53.59
C GLN A 66 19.94 21.44 52.08
N LYS A 67 20.43 22.59 51.59
CA LYS A 67 20.40 22.91 50.15
C LYS A 67 21.13 21.85 49.31
N LEU A 68 22.29 21.38 49.78
CA LEU A 68 23.05 20.34 49.11
C LEU A 68 22.28 19.02 49.06
N VAL A 69 21.67 18.60 50.17
CA VAL A 69 20.84 17.38 50.23
C VAL A 69 19.62 17.52 49.31
N THR A 70 18.91 18.64 49.34
CA THR A 70 17.76 18.90 48.46
C THR A 70 18.16 18.88 46.99
N SER A 71 19.25 19.56 46.62
CA SER A 71 19.76 19.57 45.25
C SER A 71 20.19 18.17 44.80
N LYS A 72 20.87 17.42 45.66
CA LYS A 72 21.29 16.04 45.37
C LYS A 72 20.12 15.09 45.16
N ILE A 73 19.04 15.21 45.95
CA ILE A 73 17.81 14.42 45.76
C ILE A 73 17.16 14.81 44.44
N ALA A 74 17.03 16.11 44.14
CA ALA A 74 16.44 16.58 42.89
C ALA A 74 17.20 16.08 41.65
N LEU A 75 18.53 16.12 41.69
CA LEU A 75 19.37 15.63 40.58
C LEU A 75 19.27 14.11 40.39
N ARG A 76 19.17 13.33 41.47
CA ARG A 76 18.93 11.89 41.38
C ARG A 76 17.58 11.57 40.77
N ASN A 77 16.52 12.23 41.25
CA ASN A 77 15.19 12.05 40.67
C ASN A 77 15.15 12.42 39.18
N ALA A 78 15.88 13.47 38.78
CA ALA A 78 16.01 13.84 37.38
C ALA A 78 16.79 12.80 36.57
N LEU A 79 17.87 12.25 37.14
CA LEU A 79 18.64 11.17 36.51
C LEU A 79 17.77 9.92 36.32
N ASP A 80 17.10 9.46 37.38
CA ASP A 80 16.20 8.29 37.33
C ASP A 80 15.11 8.49 36.25
N GLN A 81 14.51 9.69 36.17
CA GLN A 81 13.53 10.01 35.13
C GLN A 81 14.13 9.98 33.72
N THR A 82 15.35 10.44 33.53
CA THR A 82 16.01 10.38 32.22
C THR A 82 16.39 8.96 31.84
N GLU A 83 16.76 8.11 32.79
CA GLU A 83 17.05 6.69 32.57
C GLU A 83 15.77 5.95 32.15
N ASP A 84 14.65 6.15 32.86
CA ASP A 84 13.34 5.59 32.49
C ASP A 84 12.90 6.01 31.07
N GLN A 85 13.16 7.27 30.69
CA GLN A 85 12.86 7.77 29.35
C GLN A 85 13.72 7.09 28.28
N VAL A 86 15.02 6.86 28.55
CA VAL A 86 15.91 6.16 27.62
C VAL A 86 15.45 4.73 27.42
N ASP A 87 15.04 4.04 28.48
CA ASP A 87 14.56 2.67 28.41
C ASP A 87 13.25 2.56 27.62
N GLU A 88 12.28 3.47 27.84
CA GLU A 88 11.03 3.46 27.06
C GLU A 88 11.28 3.81 25.59
N LEU A 89 12.09 4.83 25.29
CA LEU A 89 12.44 5.17 23.90
C LEU A 89 13.20 4.02 23.20
N THR A 90 14.07 3.31 23.92
CA THR A 90 14.78 2.15 23.38
C THR A 90 13.81 1.03 23.03
N LYS A 91 12.82 0.77 23.90
CA LYS A 91 11.78 -0.21 23.66
C LYS A 91 10.87 0.17 22.48
N GLU A 92 10.46 1.43 22.38
CA GLU A 92 9.69 1.95 21.25
C GLU A 92 10.46 1.89 19.93
N LEU A 93 11.76 2.21 19.96
CA LEU A 93 12.63 2.09 18.80
C LEU A 93 12.71 0.64 18.30
N LEU A 94 12.86 -0.33 19.21
CA LEU A 94 12.89 -1.75 18.86
C LEU A 94 11.56 -2.22 18.25
N LYS A 95 10.42 -1.84 18.86
CA LYS A 95 9.09 -2.14 18.30
C LYS A 95 8.93 -1.56 16.90
N THR A 96 9.32 -0.29 16.71
CA THR A 96 9.23 0.40 15.42
C THR A 96 10.11 -0.26 14.36
N LYS A 97 11.35 -0.65 14.72
CA LYS A 97 12.24 -1.40 13.82
C LYS A 97 11.66 -2.75 13.40
N GLN A 98 11.05 -3.48 14.33
CA GLN A 98 10.42 -4.76 14.02
C GLN A 98 9.23 -4.59 13.08
N LEU A 99 8.37 -3.59 13.33
CA LEU A 99 7.25 -3.27 12.44
C LEU A 99 7.73 -2.87 11.05
N LEU A 100 8.76 -2.02 10.96
CA LEU A 100 9.37 -1.63 9.69
C LEU A 100 9.84 -2.85 8.90
N MET A 101 10.58 -3.76 9.53
CA MET A 101 11.06 -4.98 8.89
C MET A 101 9.91 -5.85 8.35
N ILE A 102 8.83 -6.02 9.12
CA ILE A 102 7.64 -6.77 8.68
C ILE A 102 6.99 -6.08 7.47
N THR A 103 6.81 -4.75 7.53
CA THR A 103 6.21 -3.99 6.43
C THR A 103 7.07 -4.00 5.17
N GLU A 104 8.41 -3.95 5.30
CA GLU A 104 9.33 -4.06 4.18
C GLU A 104 9.26 -5.44 3.51
N GLU A 105 9.16 -6.50 4.32
CA GLU A 105 9.00 -7.86 3.83
C GLU A 105 7.66 -8.06 3.10
N GLU A 106 6.56 -7.56 3.66
CA GLU A 106 5.25 -7.58 3.00
C GLU A 106 5.27 -6.81 1.69
N LYS A 107 5.88 -5.62 1.67
CA LYS A 107 6.05 -4.82 0.46
C LYS A 107 6.84 -5.59 -0.60
N ARG A 108 7.96 -6.22 -0.22
CA ARG A 108 8.77 -7.04 -1.12
C ARG A 108 7.95 -8.18 -1.73
N GLY A 109 7.19 -8.91 -0.91
CA GLY A 109 6.28 -9.96 -1.39
C GLY A 109 5.25 -9.42 -2.39
N LYS A 110 4.67 -8.25 -2.13
CA LYS A 110 3.72 -7.61 -3.07
C LYS A 110 4.36 -7.15 -4.38
N GLU A 111 5.60 -6.68 -4.34
CA GLU A 111 6.35 -6.32 -5.55
C GLU A 111 6.69 -7.56 -6.39
N GLU A 112 7.02 -8.68 -5.76
CA GLU A 112 7.23 -9.97 -6.43
C GLU A 112 5.94 -10.50 -7.08
N GLU A 113 4.82 -10.52 -6.35
CA GLU A 113 3.49 -10.88 -6.88
C GLU A 113 3.11 -9.99 -8.08
N ALA A 114 3.30 -8.67 -7.97
CA ALA A 114 3.01 -7.73 -9.05
C ALA A 114 3.89 -7.96 -10.28
N SER A 115 5.16 -8.32 -10.08
CA SER A 115 6.09 -8.63 -11.16
C SER A 115 5.72 -9.92 -11.89
N GLN A 116 5.34 -10.96 -11.15
CA GLN A 116 4.83 -12.21 -11.72
C GLN A 116 3.55 -11.98 -12.53
N LEU A 117 2.63 -11.19 -11.99
CA LEU A 117 1.36 -10.88 -12.67
C LEU A 117 1.60 -10.10 -13.97
N LYS A 118 2.50 -9.10 -13.96
CA LYS A 118 2.92 -8.38 -15.17
C LYS A 118 3.51 -9.33 -16.22
N GLU A 119 4.33 -10.28 -15.81
CA GLU A 119 4.93 -11.27 -16.70
C GLU A 119 3.87 -12.18 -17.34
N MET A 120 2.90 -12.66 -16.54
CA MET A 120 1.81 -13.48 -17.06
C MET A 120 0.95 -12.68 -18.06
N PHE A 121 0.58 -11.44 -17.72
CA PHE A 121 -0.16 -10.60 -18.66
C PHE A 121 0.59 -10.34 -19.96
N ARG A 122 1.92 -10.11 -19.88
CA ARG A 122 2.75 -9.96 -21.08
C ARG A 122 2.70 -11.22 -21.95
N LYS A 123 2.89 -12.40 -21.37
CA LYS A 123 2.83 -13.67 -22.11
C LYS A 123 1.48 -13.92 -22.77
N GLU A 124 0.39 -13.64 -22.06
CA GLU A 124 -0.96 -13.80 -22.63
C GLU A 124 -1.23 -12.79 -23.76
N LEU A 125 -0.73 -11.55 -23.64
CA LEU A 125 -0.79 -10.57 -24.72
C LEU A 125 0.00 -11.03 -25.96
N ASP A 126 1.24 -11.50 -25.78
CA ASP A 126 2.07 -11.99 -26.88
C ASP A 126 1.42 -13.20 -27.58
N LYS A 127 0.81 -14.10 -26.80
CA LYS A 127 0.07 -15.26 -27.33
C LYS A 127 -1.16 -14.84 -28.12
N ALA A 128 -1.97 -13.93 -27.58
CA ALA A 128 -3.14 -13.40 -28.28
C ALA A 128 -2.74 -12.67 -29.58
N GLU A 129 -1.66 -11.91 -29.57
CA GLU A 129 -1.13 -11.25 -30.76
C GLU A 129 -0.66 -12.26 -31.82
N ALA A 130 0.03 -13.32 -31.40
CA ALA A 130 0.44 -14.41 -32.28
C ALA A 130 -0.77 -15.15 -32.90
N ASP A 131 -1.82 -15.39 -32.12
CA ASP A 131 -3.05 -16.05 -32.57
C ASP A 131 -3.84 -15.15 -33.55
N ILE A 132 -3.88 -13.84 -33.31
CA ILE A 132 -4.46 -12.85 -34.24
C ILE A 132 -3.66 -12.84 -35.55
N LYS A 133 -2.33 -12.82 -35.48
CA LYS A 133 -1.47 -12.88 -36.68
C LYS A 133 -1.72 -14.15 -37.47
N ARG A 134 -1.80 -15.31 -36.80
CA ARG A 134 -2.11 -16.59 -37.45
C ARG A 134 -3.48 -16.56 -38.13
N SER A 135 -4.51 -16.08 -37.43
CA SER A 135 -5.87 -15.98 -37.96
C SER A 135 -5.92 -15.03 -39.17
N ASN A 136 -5.24 -13.90 -39.11
CA ASN A 136 -5.15 -12.96 -40.23
C ASN A 136 -4.46 -13.57 -41.45
N ASN A 137 -3.38 -14.34 -41.25
CA ASN A 137 -2.72 -15.06 -42.34
C ASN A 137 -3.66 -16.09 -42.97
N ILE A 138 -4.38 -16.88 -42.18
CA ILE A 138 -5.38 -17.84 -42.68
C ILE A 138 -6.47 -17.12 -43.48
N ILE A 139 -6.95 -15.97 -43.00
CA ILE A 139 -7.95 -15.15 -43.72
C ILE A 139 -7.39 -14.64 -45.05
N ALA A 140 -6.13 -14.20 -45.08
CA ALA A 140 -5.47 -13.74 -46.29
C ALA A 140 -5.34 -14.87 -47.32
N ASP A 141 -4.88 -16.05 -46.89
CA ASP A 141 -4.76 -17.25 -47.73
C ASP A 141 -6.12 -17.68 -48.27
N TYR A 142 -7.16 -17.70 -47.42
CA TYR A 142 -8.53 -18.00 -47.84
C TYR A 142 -9.01 -17.02 -48.92
N LYS A 143 -8.84 -15.71 -48.71
CA LYS A 143 -9.21 -14.70 -49.72
C LYS A 143 -8.44 -14.89 -51.02
N GLN A 144 -7.15 -15.24 -50.93
CA GLN A 144 -6.32 -15.51 -52.11
C GLN A 144 -6.85 -16.73 -52.88
N ILE A 145 -7.16 -17.83 -52.20
CA ILE A 145 -7.75 -19.03 -52.82
C ILE A 145 -9.09 -18.68 -53.48
N CYS A 146 -9.97 -17.96 -52.80
CA CYS A 146 -11.25 -17.51 -53.37
C CYS A 146 -11.05 -16.68 -54.63
N SER A 147 -10.11 -15.72 -54.61
CA SER A 147 -9.78 -14.92 -55.80
C SER A 147 -9.26 -15.79 -56.95
N GLN A 148 -8.35 -16.73 -56.68
CA GLN A 148 -7.82 -17.65 -57.68
C GLN A 148 -8.90 -18.55 -58.28
N LEU A 149 -9.78 -19.11 -57.45
CA LEU A 149 -10.90 -19.93 -57.91
C LEU A 149 -11.88 -19.12 -58.76
N ASN A 150 -12.19 -17.88 -58.36
CA ASN A 150 -13.05 -16.99 -59.13
C ASN A 150 -12.44 -16.67 -60.51
N THR A 151 -11.14 -16.37 -60.57
CA THR A 151 -10.44 -16.17 -61.86
C THR A 151 -10.46 -17.43 -62.73
N LYS A 152 -10.23 -18.61 -62.16
CA LYS A 152 -10.31 -19.88 -62.90
C LYS A 152 -11.71 -20.12 -63.45
N LEU A 153 -12.74 -19.87 -62.65
CA LEU A 153 -14.14 -20.02 -63.05
C LEU A 153 -14.50 -19.08 -64.21
N GLU A 154 -14.13 -17.80 -64.11
CA GLU A 154 -14.34 -16.82 -65.18
C GLU A 154 -13.62 -17.21 -66.47
N ASN A 155 -12.37 -17.68 -66.38
CA ASN A 155 -11.63 -18.15 -67.54
C ASN A 155 -12.29 -19.37 -68.19
N GLN A 156 -12.76 -20.34 -67.40
CA GLN A 156 -13.49 -21.51 -67.91
C GLN A 156 -14.81 -21.11 -68.58
N LYS A 157 -15.56 -20.21 -67.95
CA LYS A 157 -16.81 -19.69 -68.52
C LYS A 157 -16.55 -18.97 -69.85
N ALA A 158 -15.56 -18.08 -69.90
CA ALA A 158 -15.18 -17.39 -71.12
C ALA A 158 -14.67 -18.35 -72.22
N HIS A 159 -14.00 -19.45 -71.85
CA HIS A 159 -13.62 -20.49 -72.80
C HIS A 159 -14.84 -21.24 -73.35
N ALA A 160 -15.73 -21.71 -72.46
CA ALA A 160 -16.96 -22.40 -72.85
C ALA A 160 -17.86 -21.51 -73.72
N ASP A 161 -17.99 -20.23 -73.40
CA ASP A 161 -18.76 -19.27 -74.20
C ASP A 161 -18.15 -19.08 -75.61
N LYS A 162 -16.82 -19.05 -75.73
CA LYS A 162 -16.13 -19.01 -77.03
C LYS A 162 -16.34 -20.28 -77.84
N GLU A 163 -16.20 -21.45 -77.22
CA GLU A 163 -16.46 -22.73 -77.90
C GLU A 163 -17.92 -22.85 -78.33
N LEU A 164 -18.87 -22.46 -77.47
CA LEU A 164 -20.28 -22.37 -77.82
C LEU A 164 -20.52 -21.41 -78.99
N ALA A 165 -19.86 -20.25 -79.02
CA ALA A 165 -19.97 -19.32 -80.13
C ALA A 165 -19.46 -19.92 -81.46
N VAL A 166 -18.34 -20.66 -81.42
CA VAL A 166 -17.81 -21.37 -82.60
C VAL A 166 -18.77 -22.47 -83.06
N ILE A 167 -19.30 -23.27 -82.14
CA ILE A 167 -20.30 -24.30 -82.46
C ILE A 167 -21.55 -23.66 -83.08
N LYS A 168 -22.06 -22.58 -82.48
CA LYS A 168 -23.21 -21.82 -83.00
C LYS A 168 -22.94 -21.29 -84.42
N SER A 169 -21.76 -20.73 -84.70
CA SER A 169 -21.39 -20.28 -86.05
C SER A 169 -21.44 -21.43 -87.05
N LYS A 170 -20.77 -22.54 -86.76
CA LYS A 170 -20.76 -23.74 -87.63
C LYS A 170 -22.15 -24.33 -87.83
N MET A 171 -23.00 -24.29 -86.82
CA MET A 171 -24.38 -24.75 -86.90
C MET A 171 -25.23 -23.89 -87.86
N LEU A 172 -25.04 -22.58 -87.83
CA LEU A 172 -25.73 -21.62 -88.69
C LEU A 172 -25.22 -21.65 -90.14
N GLU A 173 -23.97 -22.06 -90.35
CA GLU A 173 -23.38 -22.30 -91.69
C GLU A 173 -23.94 -23.57 -92.37
N CYS A 174 -24.68 -24.43 -91.65
CA CYS A 174 -25.33 -25.61 -92.19
C CYS A 174 -26.80 -25.35 -92.56
N GLU A 175 -27.14 -25.51 -93.85
CA GLU A 175 -28.48 -25.28 -94.41
C GLU A 175 -29.60 -26.09 -93.73
N GLN A 176 -29.34 -27.33 -93.28
CA GLN A 176 -30.35 -28.17 -92.61
C GLN A 176 -30.45 -27.93 -91.09
N CYS A 177 -29.36 -27.55 -90.43
CA CYS A 177 -29.35 -27.35 -88.97
C CYS A 177 -29.92 -25.98 -88.57
N ARG A 178 -29.76 -24.96 -89.41
CA ARG A 178 -30.25 -23.59 -89.17
C ARG A 178 -31.77 -23.50 -88.91
N HIS A 179 -32.56 -24.44 -89.43
CA HIS A 179 -34.01 -24.46 -89.27
C HIS A 179 -34.51 -25.21 -88.03
N ILE A 180 -33.63 -25.96 -87.34
CA ILE A 180 -33.97 -26.79 -86.18
C ILE A 180 -33.62 -26.08 -84.86
N PHE A 181 -32.60 -25.22 -84.88
CA PHE A 181 -32.06 -24.54 -83.70
C PHE A 181 -32.26 -23.03 -83.79
N SER A 182 -32.76 -22.42 -82.71
CA SER A 182 -32.89 -20.96 -82.59
C SER A 182 -31.55 -20.31 -82.16
N MET A 183 -31.36 -19.00 -82.38
CA MET A 183 -30.11 -18.27 -82.05
C MET A 183 -29.72 -18.31 -80.56
N ASP A 184 -30.71 -18.48 -79.67
CA ASP A 184 -30.53 -18.69 -78.24
C ASP A 184 -30.13 -20.13 -77.87
N GLY A 185 -30.16 -21.07 -78.82
CA GLY A 185 -29.76 -22.48 -78.62
C GLY A 185 -30.87 -23.41 -78.13
N SER A 186 -32.12 -22.94 -78.12
CA SER A 186 -33.29 -23.75 -77.76
C SER A 186 -33.73 -24.65 -78.93
N ILE A 187 -34.06 -25.90 -78.60
CA ILE A 187 -34.67 -26.88 -79.51
C ILE A 187 -36.19 -26.74 -79.39
N GLN A 188 -36.87 -26.44 -80.49
CA GLN A 188 -38.34 -26.44 -80.55
C GLN A 188 -38.85 -27.88 -80.67
N LEU A 189 -38.84 -28.66 -79.59
CA LEU A 189 -39.61 -29.91 -79.50
C LEU A 189 -40.06 -30.17 -78.05
N CYS A 190 -41.38 -30.21 -77.84
CA CYS A 190 -42.01 -30.75 -76.63
C CYS A 190 -41.77 -32.26 -76.55
N SER A 191 -41.50 -32.81 -75.37
CA SER A 191 -42.34 -33.86 -74.77
C SER A 191 -41.71 -34.40 -73.48
N GLU A 192 -42.61 -34.69 -72.54
CA GLU A 192 -42.50 -35.51 -71.34
C GLU A 192 -41.85 -36.87 -71.64
N ASN A 193 -41.01 -37.38 -70.73
CA ASN A 193 -41.33 -38.56 -69.91
C ASN A 193 -40.11 -39.12 -69.15
N GLU A 194 -40.41 -39.50 -67.90
CA GLU A 194 -39.89 -40.62 -67.10
C GLU A 194 -38.38 -40.81 -66.92
N ASP A 195 -37.92 -40.49 -65.70
CA ASP A 195 -36.83 -41.24 -65.05
C ASP A 195 -37.04 -41.26 -63.52
N THR A 196 -38.09 -41.97 -63.08
CA THR A 196 -38.57 -41.97 -61.69
C THR A 196 -37.85 -42.99 -60.80
N GLY A 197 -36.98 -43.85 -61.35
CA GLY A 197 -36.32 -44.94 -60.62
C GLY A 197 -35.00 -44.56 -59.95
N ALA A 198 -34.10 -43.88 -60.68
CA ALA A 198 -32.80 -43.47 -60.14
C ALA A 198 -32.91 -42.31 -59.13
N GLN A 199 -33.97 -41.51 -59.24
CA GLN A 199 -34.21 -40.37 -58.35
C GLN A 199 -34.61 -40.82 -56.94
N ASP A 200 -35.25 -41.98 -56.79
CA ASP A 200 -35.76 -42.46 -55.50
C ASP A 200 -34.67 -43.04 -54.60
N GLU A 201 -33.65 -43.72 -55.15
CA GLU A 201 -32.47 -44.17 -54.38
C GLU A 201 -31.62 -43.00 -53.88
N VAL A 202 -31.37 -41.99 -54.73
CA VAL A 202 -30.63 -40.79 -54.33
C VAL A 202 -31.38 -40.02 -53.24
N LYS A 203 -32.71 -39.96 -53.35
CA LYS A 203 -33.57 -39.32 -52.35
C LYS A 203 -33.62 -40.11 -51.04
N ALA A 204 -33.54 -41.43 -51.08
CA ALA A 204 -33.41 -42.27 -49.88
C ALA A 204 -32.05 -42.06 -49.19
N SER A 205 -30.95 -42.03 -49.95
CA SER A 205 -29.60 -41.76 -49.42
C SER A 205 -29.48 -40.36 -48.80
N LEU A 206 -30.06 -39.34 -49.42
CA LEU A 206 -30.11 -37.99 -48.86
C LEU A 206 -30.91 -37.93 -47.54
N ARG A 207 -32.01 -38.69 -47.42
CA ARG A 207 -32.79 -38.76 -46.17
C ARG A 207 -32.02 -39.44 -45.05
N GLU A 208 -31.26 -40.49 -45.37
CA GLU A 208 -30.40 -41.18 -44.41
C GLU A 208 -29.28 -40.27 -43.92
N GLN A 209 -28.65 -39.53 -44.83
CA GLN A 209 -27.60 -38.56 -44.51
C GLN A 209 -28.12 -37.39 -43.66
N VAL A 210 -29.36 -36.94 -43.90
CA VAL A 210 -30.03 -35.96 -43.04
C VAL A 210 -30.30 -36.52 -41.65
N GLN A 211 -30.76 -37.77 -41.52
CA GLN A 211 -30.95 -38.40 -40.21
C GLN A 211 -29.66 -38.57 -39.42
N GLU A 212 -28.55 -38.88 -40.10
CA GLU A 212 -27.24 -38.98 -39.45
C GLU A 212 -26.77 -37.62 -38.94
N LEU A 213 -26.87 -36.56 -39.77
CA LEU A 213 -26.55 -35.20 -39.35
C LEU A 213 -27.44 -34.71 -38.20
N GLU A 214 -28.72 -35.09 -38.18
CA GLU A 214 -29.62 -34.80 -37.06
C GLU A 214 -29.18 -35.51 -35.76
N ARG A 215 -28.67 -36.74 -35.86
CA ARG A 215 -28.11 -37.48 -34.73
C ARG A 215 -26.83 -36.84 -34.20
N GLU A 216 -25.89 -36.52 -35.08
CA GLU A 216 -24.64 -35.83 -34.71
C GLU A 216 -24.90 -34.47 -34.06
N LEU A 217 -25.88 -33.72 -34.58
CA LEU A 217 -26.31 -32.46 -34.01
C LEU A 217 -26.91 -32.64 -32.61
N ALA A 218 -27.74 -33.66 -32.41
CA ALA A 218 -28.32 -33.97 -31.11
C ALA A 218 -27.22 -34.35 -30.09
N GLN A 219 -26.25 -35.18 -30.49
CA GLN A 219 -25.11 -35.58 -29.66
C GLN A 219 -24.24 -34.37 -29.28
N THR A 220 -23.92 -33.50 -30.24
CA THR A 220 -23.12 -32.29 -29.99
C THR A 220 -23.85 -31.32 -29.07
N LYS A 221 -25.18 -31.16 -29.26
CA LYS A 221 -26.01 -30.35 -28.35
C LYS A 221 -26.00 -30.91 -26.93
N LEU A 222 -26.07 -32.24 -26.77
CA LEU A 222 -25.99 -32.88 -25.46
C LEU A 222 -24.64 -32.60 -24.79
N GLN A 223 -23.52 -32.82 -25.49
CA GLN A 223 -22.18 -32.53 -24.97
C GLN A 223 -22.00 -31.06 -24.59
N MET A 224 -22.57 -30.14 -25.37
CA MET A 224 -22.55 -28.72 -25.04
C MET A 224 -23.31 -28.43 -23.73
N VAL A 225 -24.49 -29.03 -23.54
CA VAL A 225 -25.27 -28.88 -22.30
C VAL A 225 -24.52 -29.46 -21.12
N GLU A 226 -23.95 -30.66 -21.24
CA GLU A 226 -23.14 -31.29 -20.19
C GLU A 226 -21.94 -30.43 -19.80
N SER A 227 -21.23 -29.88 -20.79
CA SER A 227 -20.10 -28.98 -20.57
C SER A 227 -20.53 -27.69 -19.87
N LYS A 228 -21.67 -27.10 -20.28
CA LYS A 228 -22.23 -25.90 -19.62
C LYS A 228 -22.64 -26.18 -18.18
N CYS A 229 -23.29 -27.30 -17.90
CA CYS A 229 -23.63 -27.70 -16.54
C CYS A 229 -22.36 -27.93 -15.71
N LYS A 230 -21.31 -28.51 -16.29
CA LYS A 230 -20.04 -28.70 -15.59
C LYS A 230 -19.35 -27.37 -15.24
N ILE A 231 -19.40 -26.40 -16.15
CA ILE A 231 -18.88 -25.04 -15.91
C ILE A 231 -19.68 -24.38 -14.78
N GLN A 232 -21.02 -24.41 -14.83
CA GLN A 232 -21.86 -23.84 -13.78
C GLN A 232 -21.60 -24.46 -12.40
N GLU A 233 -21.41 -25.78 -12.33
CA GLU A 233 -21.04 -26.47 -11.09
C GLU A 233 -19.68 -25.98 -10.56
N LEU A 234 -18.67 -25.84 -11.42
CA LEU A 234 -17.36 -25.33 -11.04
C LEU A 234 -17.40 -23.84 -10.61
N GLU A 235 -18.21 -23.03 -11.27
CA GLU A 235 -18.44 -21.63 -10.89
C GLU A 235 -19.09 -21.53 -9.51
N HIS A 236 -20.09 -22.38 -9.23
CA HIS A 236 -20.70 -22.47 -7.91
C HIS A 236 -19.69 -22.90 -6.84
N GLN A 237 -18.88 -23.93 -7.11
CA GLN A 237 -17.81 -24.36 -6.20
C GLN A 237 -16.79 -23.26 -5.93
N ASN A 238 -16.36 -22.52 -6.96
CA ASN A 238 -15.48 -21.36 -6.80
C ASN A 238 -16.13 -20.24 -5.96
N ALA A 239 -17.42 -19.96 -6.16
CA ALA A 239 -18.14 -18.96 -5.39
C ALA A 239 -18.23 -19.36 -3.91
N VAL A 240 -18.50 -20.63 -3.62
CA VAL A 240 -18.49 -21.18 -2.25
C VAL A 240 -17.11 -21.03 -1.62
N LEU A 241 -16.04 -21.52 -2.28
CA LEU A 241 -14.68 -21.42 -1.76
C LEU A 241 -14.22 -19.97 -1.55
N THR A 242 -14.62 -19.05 -2.42
CA THR A 242 -14.35 -17.62 -2.28
C THR A 242 -15.06 -17.04 -1.05
N THR A 243 -16.31 -17.44 -0.83
CA THR A 243 -17.09 -17.02 0.34
C THR A 243 -16.46 -17.57 1.63
N GLU A 244 -16.04 -18.83 1.63
CA GLU A 244 -15.34 -19.46 2.76
C GLU A 244 -14.00 -18.79 3.06
N LEU A 245 -13.21 -18.48 2.04
CA LEU A 245 -11.93 -17.76 2.19
C LEU A 245 -12.14 -16.36 2.75
N GLN A 246 -13.18 -15.66 2.28
CA GLN A 246 -13.55 -14.34 2.79
C GLN A 246 -14.08 -14.41 4.23
N ALA A 247 -14.86 -15.43 4.57
CA ALA A 247 -15.33 -15.68 5.93
C ALA A 247 -14.15 -16.00 6.87
N ALA A 248 -13.25 -16.90 6.48
CA ALA A 248 -12.04 -17.25 7.22
C ALA A 248 -11.14 -16.02 7.44
N LYS A 249 -10.99 -15.17 6.41
CA LYS A 249 -10.26 -13.90 6.50
C LYS A 249 -10.94 -12.96 7.51
N ASN A 250 -12.25 -12.76 7.44
CA ASN A 250 -12.99 -11.90 8.37
C ASN A 250 -12.94 -12.45 9.80
N THR A 251 -13.02 -13.77 9.99
CA THR A 251 -12.90 -14.43 11.29
C THR A 251 -11.49 -14.30 11.86
N TRP A 252 -10.46 -14.53 11.05
CA TRP A 252 -9.06 -14.36 11.46
C TRP A 252 -8.77 -12.90 11.81
N LEU A 253 -9.16 -11.94 10.95
CA LEU A 253 -9.01 -10.51 11.23
C LEU A 253 -9.73 -10.09 12.52
N ARG A 254 -10.97 -10.56 12.74
CA ARG A 254 -11.70 -10.27 13.99
C ARG A 254 -11.06 -10.92 15.21
N LYS A 255 -10.55 -12.15 15.11
CA LYS A 255 -9.88 -12.84 16.23
C LYS A 255 -8.54 -12.18 16.56
N THR A 256 -7.76 -11.81 15.56
CA THR A 256 -6.45 -11.17 15.75
C THR A 256 -6.62 -9.74 16.27
N LEU A 257 -7.44 -8.90 15.63
CA LEU A 257 -7.69 -7.53 16.10
C LEU A 257 -8.43 -7.50 17.43
N GLY A 258 -9.36 -8.43 17.66
CA GLY A 258 -10.04 -8.60 18.94
C GLY A 258 -9.08 -8.98 20.06
N SER A 259 -8.17 -9.93 19.81
CA SER A 259 -7.17 -10.34 20.81
C SER A 259 -6.18 -9.22 21.14
N PHE A 260 -5.79 -8.41 20.15
CA PHE A 260 -5.02 -7.17 20.39
C PHE A 260 -5.80 -6.14 21.22
N ARG A 261 -7.10 -5.95 20.97
CA ARG A 261 -7.91 -5.00 21.74
C ARG A 261 -8.13 -5.46 23.19
N THR A 262 -8.33 -6.76 23.43
CA THR A 262 -8.46 -7.30 24.79
C THR A 262 -7.11 -7.31 25.52
N ALA A 263 -5.99 -7.51 24.82
CA ALA A 263 -4.66 -7.37 25.40
C ALA A 263 -4.29 -5.91 25.72
N ALA A 264 -4.75 -4.94 24.90
CA ALA A 264 -4.55 -3.51 25.13
C ALA A 264 -5.48 -2.94 26.22
N SER A 265 -6.71 -3.44 26.35
CA SER A 265 -7.62 -3.07 27.45
C SER A 265 -7.38 -3.86 28.75
N GLY A 266 -6.59 -4.93 28.72
CA GLY A 266 -6.26 -5.76 29.89
C GLY A 266 -5.23 -5.15 30.85
N HIS A 267 -4.69 -3.96 30.57
CA HIS A 267 -3.70 -3.30 31.43
C HIS A 267 -4.26 -2.15 32.29
N GLN A 268 -5.59 -1.99 32.38
CA GLN A 268 -6.22 -1.09 33.35
C GLN A 268 -7.38 -1.78 34.08
N ASN A 269 -7.04 -2.67 35.01
CA ASN A 269 -7.71 -2.77 36.32
C ASN A 269 -7.04 -3.87 37.15
N SER A 270 -6.03 -3.48 37.92
CA SER A 270 -5.69 -4.15 39.17
C SER A 270 -5.56 -3.08 40.24
N SER A 271 -6.68 -2.81 40.91
CA SER A 271 -6.78 -2.16 42.22
C SER A 271 -8.23 -2.28 42.69
N GLN A 272 -8.45 -3.04 43.77
CA GLN A 272 -9.51 -2.96 44.81
C GLN A 272 -10.91 -2.45 44.39
N THR A 273 -12.00 -3.16 44.65
CA THR A 273 -12.52 -3.47 46.00
C THR A 273 -13.49 -4.66 46.01
N ASP A 274 -13.37 -5.51 47.03
CA ASP A 274 -14.39 -6.48 47.45
C ASP A 274 -15.75 -5.83 47.74
N PRO A 275 -16.86 -6.49 47.38
CA PRO A 275 -18.06 -6.46 48.19
C PRO A 275 -18.43 -7.88 48.66
N MET A 276 -18.51 -7.99 49.98
CA MET A 276 -19.05 -9.12 50.75
C MET A 276 -20.37 -9.62 50.13
N ASN A 277 -20.43 -10.91 49.79
CA ASN A 277 -21.62 -11.60 49.31
C ASN A 277 -22.38 -12.21 50.51
N MET A 278 -23.63 -11.79 50.75
CA MET A 278 -24.58 -12.43 51.68
C MET A 278 -25.54 -13.36 50.91
N PRO A 279 -26.02 -14.45 51.51
CA PRO A 279 -26.80 -15.48 50.80
C PRO A 279 -28.30 -15.12 50.71
N PRO A 280 -29.05 -15.78 49.81
CA PRO A 280 -30.42 -15.41 49.49
C PRO A 280 -31.41 -15.90 50.54
N LYS A 281 -32.43 -15.08 50.84
CA LYS A 281 -33.67 -15.54 51.48
C LYS A 281 -34.74 -15.75 50.43
N THR A 282 -35.26 -16.97 50.42
CA THR A 282 -36.51 -17.42 49.84
C THR A 282 -37.70 -16.69 50.47
N MET A 283 -38.53 -16.08 49.63
CA MET A 283 -40.00 -16.18 49.59
C MET A 283 -40.54 -15.46 48.37
#